data_AF-A0A2A3MN21-F1
#
_entry.id   AF-A0A2A3MN21-F1
#
_cell.length_a   1.000
_cell.length_b   1.000
_cell.length_c   1.000
_cell.angle_alpha   90.00
_cell.angle_beta   90.00
_cell.angle_gamma   90.00
#
_symmetry.space_group_name_H-M   'P 1'
#
loop_
_entity.id
_entity.type
_entity.pdbx_description
1 polymer ?
#
loop_
_entity_poly.entity_id
_entity_poly.type
_entity_poly.pdbx_seq_one_letter_code
_entity_poly.pdbx_strand_id
1 'polypeptide(L)'
;MSKHLSELASKCQGVARCLTFNDDTPQSDAKKTLLAASHALDGESIRVHKKRDGLLITNARGKCRFLTLRERLAVWLLRGKTEVRP
;
A
#
# COMPACT_ATOMS: atom_id res chain seq x y z
N MET A 1 6.90 2.26 12.02
CA MET A 1 5.46 1.92 11.90
C MET A 1 5.08 1.41 10.52
N SER A 2 5.44 2.11 9.44
CA SER A 2 5.03 1.79 8.05
C SER A 2 5.29 0.36 7.56
N LYS A 3 6.41 -0.27 7.95
CA LYS A 3 6.74 -1.65 7.53
C LYS A 3 5.72 -2.68 8.04
N HIS A 4 5.26 -2.52 9.29
CA HIS A 4 4.28 -3.42 9.90
C HIS A 4 2.91 -3.32 9.22
N LEU A 5 2.44 -2.10 8.93
CA LEU A 5 1.17 -1.87 8.22
C LEU A 5 1.21 -2.44 6.80
N SER A 6 2.35 -2.27 6.12
CA SER A 6 2.56 -2.81 4.78
C SER A 6 2.53 -4.34 4.76
N GLU A 7 3.19 -4.99 5.72
CA GLU A 7 3.14 -6.45 5.86
C GLU A 7 1.74 -6.95 6.21
N LEU A 8 1.00 -6.22 7.05
CA LEU A 8 -0.38 -6.54 7.40
C LEU A 8 -1.30 -6.43 6.17
N ALA A 9 -1.15 -5.38 5.36
CA ALA A 9 -1.90 -5.21 4.11
C ALA A 9 -1.65 -6.37 3.14
N SER A 10 -0.37 -6.76 2.96
CA SER A 10 0.01 -7.91 2.13
C SER A 10 -0.57 -9.23 2.68
N LYS A 11 -0.57 -9.43 4.00
CA LYS A 11 -1.19 -10.60 4.64
C LYS A 11 -2.70 -10.66 4.39
N CYS A 12 -3.41 -9.55 4.58
CA CYS A 12 -4.86 -9.46 4.31
C CYS A 12 -5.19 -9.85 2.86
N GLN A 13 -4.38 -9.41 1.89
CA GLN A 13 -4.54 -9.80 0.49
C GLN A 13 -4.25 -11.26 0.21
N GLY A 14 -3.22 -11.81 0.86
CA GLY A 14 -2.89 -13.23 0.79
C GLY A 14 -4.05 -14.09 1.27
N VAL A 15 -4.61 -13.78 2.44
CA VAL A 15 -5.76 -14.50 3.01
C VAL A 15 -7.00 -14.32 2.14
N ALA A 16 -7.29 -13.11 1.65
CA ALA A 16 -8.42 -12.85 0.76
C ALA A 16 -8.35 -13.62 -0.56
N ARG A 17 -7.14 -13.91 -1.08
CA ARG A 17 -6.94 -14.72 -2.29
C ARG A 17 -7.32 -16.18 -2.11
N CYS A 18 -7.18 -16.72 -0.91
CA CYS A 18 -7.55 -18.10 -0.58
C CYS A 18 -9.07 -18.28 -0.41
N LEU A 19 -9.83 -17.20 -0.27
CA LEU A 19 -11.29 -17.24 -0.14
C LEU A 19 -11.96 -17.21 -1.51
N THR A 20 -13.04 -17.97 -1.67
CA THR A 20 -13.89 -17.99 -2.86
C THR A 20 -15.10 -17.08 -2.69
N PHE A 21 -15.62 -16.56 -3.81
CA PHE A 21 -16.88 -15.79 -3.80
C PHE A 21 -18.13 -16.68 -3.92
N ASN A 22 -17.95 -17.94 -4.33
CA ASN A 22 -19.05 -18.79 -4.79
C ASN A 22 -19.73 -19.60 -3.70
N ASP A 23 -19.02 -19.94 -2.62
CA ASP A 23 -19.46 -21.10 -1.82
C ASP A 23 -20.27 -20.71 -0.58
N ASP A 24 -20.17 -19.47 -0.05
CA ASP A 24 -20.92 -19.01 1.14
C ASP A 24 -20.95 -17.47 1.29
N THR A 25 -22.08 -16.89 1.72
CA THR A 25 -22.20 -15.46 2.09
C THR A 25 -21.11 -15.00 3.09
N PRO A 26 -20.83 -15.72 4.20
CA PRO A 26 -19.77 -15.33 5.14
C PRO A 26 -18.36 -15.34 4.51
N GLN A 27 -18.06 -16.24 3.57
CA GLN A 27 -16.75 -16.26 2.90
C GLN A 27 -16.58 -15.07 1.95
N SER A 28 -17.65 -14.74 1.20
CA SER A 28 -17.69 -13.56 0.32
C SER A 28 -17.49 -12.26 1.11
N ASP A 29 -18.17 -12.12 2.26
CA ASP A 29 -18.07 -10.92 3.09
C ASP A 29 -16.74 -10.82 3.85
N ALA A 30 -16.18 -11.94 4.32
CA ALA A 30 -14.83 -11.99 4.87
C ALA A 30 -13.80 -11.55 3.82
N LYS A 31 -13.92 -12.03 2.58
CA LYS A 31 -13.04 -11.65 1.47
C LYS A 31 -13.13 -10.15 1.16
N LYS A 32 -14.34 -9.59 1.08
CA LYS A 32 -14.55 -8.14 0.87
C LYS A 32 -13.94 -7.32 2.01
N THR A 33 -14.19 -7.72 3.25
CA THR A 33 -13.66 -7.04 4.44
C THR A 33 -12.14 -7.03 4.47
N LEU A 34 -11.50 -8.16 4.18
CA LEU A 34 -10.04 -8.27 4.10
C LEU A 34 -9.45 -7.42 2.97
N LEU A 35 -10.12 -7.35 1.81
CA LEU A 35 -9.68 -6.49 0.72
C LEU A 35 -9.82 -5.01 1.08
N ALA A 36 -10.92 -4.60 1.71
CA ALA A 36 -11.14 -3.23 2.18
C ALA A 36 -10.11 -2.83 3.24
N ALA A 37 -9.86 -3.70 4.22
CA ALA A 37 -8.82 -3.50 5.23
C ALA A 37 -7.44 -3.37 4.58
N SER A 38 -7.10 -4.23 3.62
CA SER A 38 -5.84 -4.13 2.90
C SER A 38 -5.70 -2.82 2.14
N HIS A 39 -6.80 -2.29 1.58
CA HIS A 39 -6.79 -1.03 0.86
C HIS A 39 -6.54 0.17 1.80
N ALA A 40 -7.17 0.18 2.97
CA ALA A 40 -6.95 1.22 3.97
C ALA A 40 -5.50 1.20 4.50
N LEU A 41 -4.96 0.01 4.78
CA LEU A 41 -3.58 -0.16 5.26
C LEU A 41 -2.53 0.18 4.20
N ASP A 42 -2.82 -0.07 2.93
CA ASP A 42 -1.97 0.33 1.79
C ASP A 42 -1.84 1.86 1.69
N GLY A 43 -2.94 2.59 1.93
CA GLY A 43 -2.92 4.07 1.93
C GLY A 43 -1.93 4.64 2.94
N GLU A 44 -1.82 4.00 4.12
CA GLU A 44 -0.94 4.43 5.21
C GLU A 44 0.50 3.90 5.08
N SER A 45 0.81 3.05 4.11
CA SER A 45 2.09 2.33 4.03
C SER A 45 2.80 2.45 2.68
N ILE A 46 3.11 3.69 2.31
CA ILE A 46 3.82 4.02 1.07
C ILE A 46 5.34 3.90 1.28
N ARG A 47 6.02 3.10 0.43
CA ARG A 47 7.49 2.98 0.43
C ARG A 47 8.09 3.83 -0.69
N VAL A 48 9.09 4.64 -0.38
CA VAL A 48 9.82 5.46 -1.36
C VAL A 48 11.22 4.86 -1.55
N HIS A 49 11.55 4.51 -2.79
CA HIS A 49 12.84 4.00 -3.21
C HIS A 49 13.55 5.01 -4.11
N LYS A 50 14.82 5.31 -3.83
CA LYS A 50 15.65 6.13 -4.73
C LYS A 50 16.23 5.26 -5.85
N LYS A 51 15.88 5.59 -7.10
CA LYS A 51 16.44 5.02 -8.33
C LYS A 51 17.28 6.07 -9.07
N ARG A 52 18.00 5.64 -10.11
CA ARG A 52 18.84 6.51 -10.96
C ARG A 52 18.02 7.63 -11.61
N ASP A 53 16.79 7.33 -12.02
CA ASP A 53 15.91 8.25 -12.76
C ASP A 53 14.98 9.09 -11.86
N GLY A 54 15.03 8.87 -10.54
CA GLY A 54 14.21 9.61 -9.58
C GLY A 54 13.77 8.77 -8.38
N LEU A 55 12.76 9.25 -7.68
CA LEU A 55 12.16 8.56 -6.53
C LEU A 55 10.93 7.76 -7.00
N LEU A 56 10.93 6.46 -6.73
CA LEU A 56 9.87 5.52 -7.04
C LEU A 56 9.06 5.24 -5.77
N ILE A 57 7.76 5.44 -5.84
CA ILE A 57 6.82 5.00 -4.82
C ILE A 57 6.35 3.58 -5.14
N THR A 58 6.34 2.70 -4.15
CA THR A 58 5.75 1.36 -4.23
C THR A 58 4.73 1.18 -3.10
N ASN A 59 3.54 0.72 -3.44
CA ASN A 59 2.50 0.35 -2.48
C ASN A 59 2.63 -1.13 -2.06
N ALA A 60 1.99 -1.56 -0.96
CA ALA A 60 2.08 -2.97 -0.52
C ALA A 60 1.43 -3.95 -1.50
N ARG A 61 0.52 -3.48 -2.37
CA ARG A 61 -0.01 -4.19 -3.55
C ARG A 61 0.97 -4.42 -4.69
N GLY A 62 2.18 -3.87 -4.61
CA GLY A 62 3.18 -3.95 -5.69
C GLY A 62 2.93 -2.98 -6.85
N LYS A 63 1.94 -2.08 -6.77
CA LYS A 63 1.83 -0.96 -7.70
C LYS A 63 2.96 0.02 -7.44
N CYS A 64 3.67 0.39 -8.50
CA CYS A 64 4.75 1.36 -8.44
C CYS A 64 4.50 2.54 -9.37
N ARG A 65 4.84 3.75 -8.91
CA ARG A 65 4.78 4.98 -9.71
C ARG A 65 5.94 5.90 -9.36
N PHE A 66 6.44 6.65 -10.33
CA PHE A 66 7.43 7.69 -10.05
C PHE A 66 6.77 8.91 -9.39
N LEU A 67 7.51 9.57 -8.51
CA LEU A 67 7.11 10.84 -7.93
C LEU A 67 7.08 11.95 -8.99
N THR A 68 5.97 12.69 -8.99
CA THR A 68 5.82 13.93 -9.77
C THR A 68 6.76 15.01 -9.24
N LEU A 69 7.01 16.05 -10.04
CA LEU A 69 7.89 17.16 -9.64
C LEU A 69 7.43 17.84 -8.34
N ARG A 70 6.11 18.02 -8.16
CA ARG A 70 5.52 18.60 -6.94
C ARG A 70 5.82 17.75 -5.70
N GLU A 71 5.64 16.44 -5.82
CA GLU A 71 5.91 15.52 -4.71
C GLU A 71 7.42 15.41 -4.42
N ARG A 72 8.30 15.50 -5.44
CA ARG A 72 9.75 15.57 -5.23
C ARG A 72 10.16 16.82 -4.44
N LEU A 73 9.57 17.97 -4.77
CA LEU A 73 9.79 19.21 -4.03
C LEU A 73 9.32 19.08 -2.57
N ALA A 74 8.17 18.45 -2.33
CA ALA A 74 7.69 18.19 -0.97
C ALA A 74 8.65 17.29 -0.18
N VAL A 75 9.15 16.21 -0.78
CA VAL A 75 10.15 15.32 -0.15
C VAL A 75 11.45 16.08 0.17
N TRP A 76 11.89 16.95 -0.74
CA TRP A 76 13.08 17.79 -0.54
C TRP A 76 12.87 18.80 0.59
N LEU A 77 11.74 19.51 0.59
CA LEU A 77 11.37 20.50 1.61
C LEU A 77 11.28 19.87 3.01
N LEU A 78 10.73 18.66 3.09
CA LEU A 78 10.56 17.91 4.33
C LEU A 78 11.83 17.12 4.74
N ARG A 79 12.98 17.39 4.10
CA ARG A 79 14.28 16.76 4.38
C ARG A 79 14.23 15.23 4.42
N GLY A 80 13.40 14.62 3.58
CA GLY A 80 13.23 13.16 3.54
C GLY A 80 12.49 12.54 4.73
N LYS A 81 11.89 13.33 5.63
CA LYS A 81 11.05 12.84 6.76
C LYS A 81 9.59 12.58 6.36
N THR A 82 9.34 12.22 5.12
CA THR A 82 7.97 12.05 4.61
C THR A 82 7.51 10.61 4.79
N GLU A 83 6.75 10.37 5.86
CA GLU A 83 5.63 9.44 5.81
C GLU A 83 4.60 10.10 4.88
N VAL A 84 4.68 9.83 3.57
CA VAL A 84 3.72 10.36 2.58
C VAL A 84 2.41 9.62 2.82
N ARG A 85 1.51 10.23 3.59
CA ARG A 85 0.12 9.80 3.71
C ARG A 85 -0.66 10.53 2.60
N PRO A 86 -1.34 9.83 1.68
CA PRO A 86 -2.18 10.45 0.67
C PRO A 86 -3.38 11.15 1.29
#